data_AF-A0A524LWD8-F1
#
_entry.id   AF-A0A524LWD8-F1
#
_cell.length_a   1.000
_cell.length_b   1.000
_cell.length_c   1.000
_cell.angle_alpha   90.00
_cell.angle_beta   90.00
_cell.angle_gamma   90.00
#
_symmetry.space_group_name_H-M   'P 1'
#
loop_
_entity.id
_entity.type
_entity.pdbx_description
1 polymer ?
#
loop_
_entity_poly.entity_id
_entity_poly.type
_entity_poly.pdbx_seq_one_letter_code
_entity_poly.pdbx_strand_id
1 'polypeptide(L)'
;MTDSPQSSSEIRRVRIRLSKIRFPEQCPVCMGPAEDLVFITIIESHGLDSFDSSSWKKGNDKTAIAIQSAKSTTTFPVPTCMAHGSKSVRTIRTRLVTVLGFFLLFYPIVFYLLQINLALIYSRSLVGPVLGAALFVFILVVTIFYGLFPRALERGLKFENTSTTKDSVDVVIKNRDYRQRFIQMNAMFAEPVSDD
;
A
#
# COMPACT_ATOMS: atom_id res chain seq x y z
N MET A 1 -37.64 -18.22 -23.36
CA MET A 1 -36.17 -18.29 -23.55
C MET A 1 -35.57 -17.12 -22.81
N THR A 2 -35.27 -17.34 -21.55
CA THR A 2 -34.61 -16.38 -20.66
C THR A 2 -33.15 -16.78 -20.62
N ASP A 3 -32.33 -16.12 -21.45
CA ASP A 3 -30.88 -16.23 -21.34
C ASP A 3 -30.47 -15.67 -19.99
N SER A 4 -30.13 -16.57 -19.08
CA SER A 4 -29.43 -16.23 -17.85
C SER A 4 -28.12 -15.54 -18.26
N PRO A 5 -27.83 -14.31 -17.76
CA PRO A 5 -26.53 -13.72 -17.99
C PRO A 5 -25.53 -14.61 -17.28
N GLN A 6 -24.71 -15.31 -18.07
CA GLN A 6 -23.53 -16.01 -17.61
C GLN A 6 -22.81 -15.08 -16.63
N SER A 7 -22.57 -15.56 -15.42
CA SER A 7 -21.70 -14.91 -14.46
C SER A 7 -20.30 -14.91 -15.05
N SER A 8 -20.03 -13.95 -15.95
CA SER A 8 -18.69 -13.61 -16.38
C SER A 8 -17.94 -13.34 -15.09
N SER A 9 -17.05 -14.26 -14.70
CA SER A 9 -16.03 -13.98 -13.69
C SER A 9 -15.47 -12.63 -14.07
N GLU A 10 -15.74 -11.66 -13.21
CA GLU A 10 -15.61 -10.27 -13.59
C GLU A 10 -14.12 -9.99 -13.73
N ILE A 11 -13.59 -10.04 -14.95
CA ILE A 11 -12.16 -9.89 -15.24
C ILE A 11 -11.71 -8.55 -14.61
N ARG A 12 -11.05 -8.64 -13.44
CA ARG A 12 -10.54 -7.50 -12.69
C ARG A 12 -9.06 -7.27 -12.96
N ARG A 13 -8.37 -8.33 -13.39
CA ARG A 13 -6.95 -8.37 -13.67
C ARG A 13 -6.70 -8.25 -15.18
N VAL A 14 -5.84 -7.30 -15.54
CA VAL A 14 -5.39 -7.07 -16.92
C VAL A 14 -3.88 -7.22 -16.94
N ARG A 15 -3.37 -8.19 -17.69
CA ARG A 15 -1.93 -8.34 -17.93
C ARG A 15 -1.53 -7.41 -19.06
N ILE A 16 -0.49 -6.61 -18.83
CA ILE A 16 -0.02 -5.64 -19.82
C ILE A 16 1.50 -5.59 -19.87
N ARG A 17 2.03 -5.16 -21.02
CA ARG A 17 3.47 -4.92 -21.18
C ARG A 17 3.95 -3.70 -20.39
N LEU A 18 4.95 -3.90 -19.54
CA LEU A 18 5.48 -2.88 -18.62
C LEU A 18 6.05 -1.67 -19.40
N SER A 19 6.74 -1.92 -20.51
CA SER A 19 7.35 -0.88 -21.36
C SER A 19 6.38 -0.03 -22.19
N LYS A 20 5.11 -0.44 -22.34
CA LYS A 20 4.13 0.20 -23.24
C LYS A 20 2.83 0.64 -22.56
N ILE A 21 2.73 0.50 -21.25
CA ILE A 21 1.54 0.87 -20.49
C ILE A 21 1.20 2.37 -20.64
N ARG A 22 -0.06 2.65 -20.97
CA ARG A 22 -0.61 4.01 -20.97
C ARG A 22 -1.84 4.07 -20.08
N PHE A 23 -1.98 5.16 -19.32
CA PHE A 23 -3.12 5.37 -18.43
C PHE A 23 -4.09 6.39 -19.04
N PRO A 24 -5.42 6.12 -18.99
CA PRO A 24 -6.43 7.12 -19.34
C PRO A 24 -6.31 8.39 -18.51
N GLU A 25 -6.52 9.56 -19.09
CA GLU A 25 -6.48 10.90 -18.44
C GLU A 25 -7.69 11.15 -17.50
N GLN A 26 -8.02 10.17 -16.67
CA GLN A 26 -9.13 10.20 -15.73
C GLN A 26 -8.68 9.60 -14.40
N CYS A 27 -9.34 9.99 -13.32
CA CYS A 27 -9.03 9.41 -12.03
C CYS A 27 -9.51 7.95 -11.95
N PRO A 28 -8.64 6.97 -11.61
CA PRO A 28 -9.01 5.56 -11.48
C PRO A 28 -9.98 5.29 -10.32
N VAL A 29 -10.11 6.23 -9.38
CA VAL A 29 -11.00 6.11 -8.22
C VAL A 29 -12.40 6.65 -8.55
N CYS A 30 -12.51 7.90 -8.99
CA CYS A 30 -13.79 8.59 -9.16
C CYS A 30 -14.19 8.92 -10.61
N MET A 31 -13.38 8.56 -11.61
CA MET A 31 -13.60 8.91 -13.03
C MET A 31 -13.64 10.42 -13.35
N GLY A 32 -13.32 11.29 -12.39
CA GLY A 32 -13.19 12.73 -12.61
C GLY A 32 -11.99 13.08 -13.51
N PRO A 33 -11.91 14.34 -13.97
CA PRO A 33 -10.81 14.81 -14.80
C PRO A 33 -9.47 14.69 -14.04
N ALA A 34 -8.42 14.34 -14.78
CA ALA A 34 -7.07 14.30 -14.23
C ALA A 34 -6.51 15.73 -14.12
N GLU A 35 -6.09 16.09 -12.91
CA GLU A 35 -5.51 17.41 -12.60
C GLU A 35 -4.06 17.26 -12.12
N ASP A 36 -3.63 16.03 -11.83
CA ASP A 36 -2.34 15.73 -11.20
C ASP A 36 -1.82 14.34 -11.56
N LEU A 37 -0.51 14.16 -11.41
CA LEU A 37 0.22 12.96 -11.78
C LEU A 37 0.86 12.35 -10.54
N VAL A 38 0.39 11.17 -10.15
CA VAL A 38 0.98 10.40 -9.06
C VAL A 38 1.93 9.37 -9.65
N PHE A 39 3.21 9.45 -9.26
CA PHE A 39 4.20 8.44 -9.63
C PHE A 39 4.04 7.19 -8.76
N ILE A 40 3.70 6.08 -9.39
CA ILE A 40 3.64 4.77 -8.75
C ILE A 40 4.90 4.01 -9.12
N THR A 41 5.68 3.66 -8.10
CA THR A 41 6.91 2.90 -8.24
C THR A 41 6.62 1.43 -8.00
N ILE A 42 6.82 0.61 -9.02
CA ILE A 42 6.72 -0.85 -8.94
C ILE A 42 8.13 -1.41 -8.77
N ILE A 43 8.30 -2.24 -7.75
CA ILE A 43 9.55 -2.93 -7.46
C ILE A 43 9.27 -4.41 -7.67
N GLU A 44 10.01 -5.06 -8.56
CA GLU A 44 9.92 -6.50 -8.76
C GLU A 44 10.29 -7.23 -7.46
N SER A 45 9.33 -7.96 -6.87
CA SER A 45 9.63 -8.84 -5.73
C SER A 45 10.28 -10.11 -6.29
N HIS A 46 11.60 -10.15 -6.34
CA HIS A 46 12.30 -11.44 -6.45
C HIS A 46 11.86 -12.30 -5.25
N GLY A 47 11.50 -13.57 -5.50
CA GLY A 47 10.76 -14.45 -4.58
C GLY A 47 11.29 -14.55 -3.14
N LEU A 48 10.54 -15.29 -2.32
CA LEU A 48 10.67 -15.45 -0.85
C LEU A 48 12.10 -15.66 -0.33
N ASP A 49 13.04 -16.11 -1.16
CA ASP A 49 14.44 -16.34 -0.80
C ASP A 49 15.32 -15.07 -0.81
N SER A 50 14.82 -13.92 -1.27
CA SER A 50 15.60 -12.67 -1.32
C SER A 50 15.42 -11.76 -0.09
N PHE A 51 14.39 -12.03 0.73
CA PHE A 51 14.11 -11.34 1.98
C PHE A 51 14.53 -12.13 3.22
N ASP A 52 15.35 -13.17 3.06
CA ASP A 52 15.98 -13.86 4.19
C ASP A 52 17.14 -12.99 4.71
N SER A 53 16.75 -11.91 5.38
CA SER A 53 17.60 -10.94 6.01
C SER A 53 18.23 -11.51 7.27
N SER A 54 19.06 -12.54 7.14
CA SER A 54 20.18 -12.74 8.06
C SER A 54 21.38 -11.96 7.48
N SER A 55 21.29 -10.63 7.51
CA SER A 55 22.37 -9.72 7.07
C SER A 55 23.65 -9.82 7.91
N TRP A 56 23.66 -10.71 8.90
CA TRP A 56 24.82 -10.97 9.76
C TRP A 56 25.78 -12.04 9.21
N LYS A 57 25.35 -12.91 8.28
CA LYS A 57 26.15 -14.08 7.85
C LYS A 57 26.78 -14.01 6.46
N LYS A 58 26.34 -13.13 5.57
CA LYS A 58 26.92 -12.98 4.23
C LYS A 58 27.49 -11.58 4.08
N GLY A 59 28.81 -11.47 3.96
CA GLY A 59 29.54 -10.26 3.54
C GLY A 59 29.26 -9.89 2.08
N ASN A 60 28.01 -10.03 1.63
CA ASN A 60 27.59 -9.58 0.32
C ASN A 60 27.38 -8.08 0.37
N ASP A 61 28.06 -7.41 -0.55
CA ASP A 61 28.12 -5.98 -0.70
C ASP A 61 26.70 -5.38 -0.77
N LYS A 62 26.29 -4.65 0.29
CA LYS A 62 24.96 -4.02 0.40
C LYS A 62 24.70 -3.07 -0.78
N THR A 63 25.77 -2.55 -1.39
CA THR A 63 25.69 -1.71 -2.58
C THR A 63 25.21 -2.47 -3.81
N ALA A 64 25.67 -3.71 -4.02
CA ALA A 64 25.26 -4.54 -5.16
C ALA A 64 23.77 -4.89 -5.11
N ILE A 65 23.24 -5.21 -3.92
CA ILE A 65 21.81 -5.49 -3.72
C ILE A 65 20.97 -4.22 -3.94
N ALA A 66 21.43 -3.06 -3.45
CA ALA A 66 20.77 -1.79 -3.69
C ALA A 66 20.76 -1.39 -5.17
N ILE A 67 21.87 -1.60 -5.89
CA ILE A 67 21.99 -1.35 -7.33
C ILE A 67 21.08 -2.29 -8.12
N GLN A 68 21.00 -3.58 -7.74
CA GLN A 68 20.12 -4.54 -8.39
C GLN A 68 18.64 -4.20 -8.19
N SER A 69 18.26 -3.79 -6.96
CA SER A 69 16.91 -3.34 -6.64
C SER A 69 16.54 -2.04 -7.38
N ALA A 70 17.50 -1.12 -7.54
CA ALA A 70 17.30 0.10 -8.33
C ALA A 70 17.11 -0.19 -9.82
N LYS A 71 17.79 -1.22 -10.36
CA LYS A 71 17.63 -1.65 -11.76
C LYS A 71 16.28 -2.31 -12.04
N SER A 72 15.65 -2.92 -11.03
CA SER A 72 14.33 -3.59 -11.14
C SER A 72 13.16 -2.71 -10.72
N THR A 73 13.38 -1.39 -10.63
CA THR A 73 12.37 -0.42 -10.22
C THR A 73 11.85 0.34 -11.44
N THR A 74 10.54 0.26 -11.70
CA THR A 74 9.87 1.00 -12.77
C THR A 74 8.83 1.95 -12.21
N THR A 75 8.86 3.21 -12.63
CA THR A 75 7.92 4.24 -12.16
C THR A 75 6.95 4.65 -13.26
N PHE A 76 5.66 4.71 -12.92
CA PHE A 76 4.60 5.10 -13.84
C PHE A 76 3.89 6.36 -13.37
N PRO A 77 3.75 7.38 -14.22
CA PRO A 77 2.88 8.51 -13.92
C PRO A 77 1.42 8.07 -14.12
N VAL A 78 0.65 8.02 -13.04
CA VAL A 78 -0.79 7.75 -13.09
C VAL A 78 -1.57 9.06 -12.94
N PRO A 79 -2.39 9.44 -13.93
CA PRO A 79 -3.25 10.61 -13.86
C PRO A 79 -4.36 10.43 -12.81
N THR A 80 -4.53 11.43 -11.97
CA THR A 80 -5.49 11.45 -10.86
C THR A 80 -6.11 12.83 -10.69
N CYS A 81 -7.27 12.92 -10.04
CA CYS A 81 -7.85 14.21 -9.65
C CYS A 81 -7.15 14.74 -8.40
N MET A 82 -7.24 16.06 -8.11
CA MET A 82 -6.57 16.62 -6.93
C MET A 82 -6.95 15.94 -5.61
N ALA A 83 -8.22 15.57 -5.45
CA ALA A 83 -8.70 14.93 -4.24
C ALA A 83 -8.07 13.55 -3.98
N HIS A 84 -7.74 12.78 -5.03
CA HIS A 84 -7.18 11.43 -4.92
C HIS A 84 -5.69 11.34 -5.31
N GLY A 85 -5.12 12.43 -5.82
CA GLY A 85 -3.71 12.61 -6.15
C GLY A 85 -2.93 13.25 -4.99
N SER A 86 -2.28 14.38 -5.25
CA SER A 86 -1.39 15.09 -4.31
C SER A 86 -2.06 15.49 -2.99
N LYS A 87 -3.37 15.76 -2.98
CA LYS A 87 -4.11 16.04 -1.74
C LYS A 87 -4.41 14.78 -0.93
N SER A 88 -4.53 13.62 -1.59
CA SER A 88 -4.64 12.30 -0.96
C SER A 88 -3.29 11.65 -0.69
N VAL A 89 -2.18 12.26 -1.09
CA VAL A 89 -0.85 11.79 -0.72
C VAL A 89 -0.89 11.67 0.80
N ARG A 90 -0.63 10.43 1.28
CA ARG A 90 -0.16 10.14 2.64
C ARG A 90 1.05 11.03 2.82
N THR A 91 0.76 12.27 3.16
CA THR A 91 1.73 13.33 3.24
C THR A 91 2.66 12.83 4.31
N ILE A 92 3.95 13.06 4.13
CA ILE A 92 4.94 13.02 5.20
C ILE A 92 4.32 13.43 6.55
N ARG A 93 3.38 14.39 6.57
CA ARG A 93 2.53 14.76 7.71
C ARG A 93 1.80 13.60 8.40
N THR A 94 1.00 12.77 7.73
CA THR A 94 0.30 11.64 8.39
C THR A 94 1.26 10.63 8.99
N ARG A 95 2.32 10.26 8.26
CA ARG A 95 3.38 9.37 8.77
C ARG A 95 4.13 10.01 9.93
N LEU A 96 4.44 11.29 9.84
CA LEU A 96 5.11 12.06 10.88
C LEU A 96 4.22 12.20 12.12
N VAL A 97 2.91 12.43 11.96
CA VAL A 97 1.93 12.43 13.06
C VAL A 97 1.86 11.06 13.72
N THR A 98 1.86 9.96 12.97
CA THR A 98 1.90 8.61 13.56
C THR A 98 3.21 8.36 14.31
N VAL A 99 4.35 8.78 13.75
CA VAL A 99 5.67 8.63 14.39
C VAL A 99 5.79 9.49 15.64
N LEU A 100 5.45 10.78 15.57
CA LEU A 100 5.43 11.67 16.72
C LEU A 100 4.42 11.20 17.77
N GLY A 101 3.23 10.79 17.35
CA GLY A 101 2.21 10.23 18.23
C GLY A 101 2.72 8.98 18.94
N PHE A 102 3.43 8.09 18.24
CA PHE A 102 4.08 6.94 18.86
C PHE A 102 5.07 7.37 19.94
N PHE A 103 6.02 8.26 19.64
CA PHE A 103 7.01 8.71 20.62
C PHE A 103 6.38 9.44 21.81
N LEU A 104 5.38 10.29 21.56
CA LEU A 104 4.70 11.06 22.61
C LEU A 104 3.87 10.15 23.52
N LEU A 105 3.18 9.15 22.97
CA LEU A 105 2.36 8.21 23.74
C LEU A 105 3.19 7.10 24.40
N PHE A 106 4.37 6.79 23.87
CA PHE A 106 5.25 5.75 24.40
C PHE A 106 5.68 6.02 25.85
N TYR A 107 6.07 7.26 26.17
CA TYR A 107 6.52 7.63 27.52
C TYR A 107 5.43 7.46 28.59
N PRO A 108 4.20 7.99 28.42
CA PRO A 108 3.09 7.71 29.32
C PRO A 108 2.80 6.22 29.50
N ILE A 109 2.86 5.42 28.43
CA ILE A 109 2.64 3.97 28.51
C ILE A 109 3.69 3.32 29.41
N VAL A 110 4.98 3.61 29.20
CA VAL A 110 6.06 3.09 30.05
C VAL A 110 5.88 3.53 31.51
N PHE A 111 5.50 4.79 31.74
CA PHE A 111 5.22 5.30 33.08
C PHE A 111 4.10 4.54 33.78
N TYR A 112 2.97 4.30 33.12
CA TYR A 112 1.88 3.51 33.71
C TYR A 112 2.24 2.05 33.90
N LEU A 113 3.01 1.44 32.99
CA LEU A 113 3.53 0.07 33.17
C LEU A 113 4.43 -0.03 34.42
N LEU A 114 5.27 0.97 34.65
CA LEU A 114 6.09 1.04 35.86
C LEU A 114 5.22 1.22 37.11
N GLN A 115 4.17 2.04 37.06
CA GLN A 115 3.23 2.19 38.18
C GLN A 115 2.46 0.89 38.47
N ILE A 116 2.08 0.12 37.44
CA ILE A 116 1.46 -1.20 37.62
C ILE A 116 2.43 -2.12 38.36
N ASN A 117 3.71 -2.16 37.92
CA ASN A 117 4.73 -2.96 38.58
C ASN A 117 4.90 -2.56 40.07
N LEU A 118 4.97 -1.25 40.34
CA LEU A 118 5.06 -0.72 41.70
C LEU A 118 3.82 -1.07 42.54
N ALA A 119 2.62 -0.96 41.97
CA ALA A 119 1.38 -1.31 42.64
C ALA A 119 1.30 -2.80 43.00
N LEU A 120 1.83 -3.68 42.14
CA LEU A 120 1.94 -5.11 42.42
C LEU A 120 2.90 -5.40 43.57
N ILE A 121 4.08 -4.76 43.59
CA ILE A 121 5.08 -4.96 44.65
C ILE A 121 4.56 -4.48 46.01
N TYR A 122 3.95 -3.29 46.05
CA TYR A 122 3.50 -2.67 47.29
C TYR A 122 2.02 -2.91 47.61
N SER A 123 1.35 -3.85 46.92
CA SER A 123 -0.07 -4.21 47.13
C SER A 123 -1.03 -3.01 47.12
N ARG A 124 -0.77 -2.01 46.25
CA ARG A 124 -1.62 -0.82 46.09
C ARG A 124 -2.74 -1.07 45.08
N SER A 125 -3.73 -0.18 45.07
CA SER A 125 -4.80 -0.22 44.07
C SER A 125 -4.25 -0.16 42.64
N LEU A 126 -4.58 -1.18 41.84
CA LEU A 126 -4.17 -1.33 40.45
C LEU A 126 -5.08 -0.58 39.48
N VAL A 127 -6.27 -0.18 39.92
CA VAL A 127 -7.34 0.33 39.04
C VAL A 127 -6.89 1.59 38.31
N GLY A 128 -6.26 2.54 39.01
CA GLY A 128 -5.77 3.78 38.41
C GLY A 128 -4.69 3.54 37.33
N PRO A 129 -3.58 2.87 37.67
CA PRO A 129 -2.51 2.60 36.70
C PRO A 129 -2.94 1.78 35.49
N VAL A 130 -3.78 0.75 35.69
CA VAL A 130 -4.29 -0.10 34.60
C VAL A 130 -5.21 0.68 33.67
N LEU A 131 -6.13 1.49 34.23
CA LEU A 131 -7.03 2.32 33.41
C LEU A 131 -6.24 3.36 32.60
N GLY A 132 -5.24 3.99 33.21
CA GLY A 132 -4.32 4.89 32.53
C GLY A 132 -3.58 4.22 31.38
N ALA A 133 -2.95 3.07 31.63
CA ALA A 133 -2.26 2.30 30.59
C ALA A 133 -3.20 1.92 29.43
N ALA A 134 -4.39 1.42 29.74
CA ALA A 134 -5.38 1.01 28.74
C ALA A 134 -5.81 2.18 27.85
N LEU A 135 -6.06 3.36 28.43
CA LEU A 135 -6.42 4.56 27.68
C LEU A 135 -5.33 4.98 26.70
N PHE A 136 -4.07 5.07 27.14
CA PHE A 136 -2.97 5.47 26.28
C PHE A 136 -2.66 4.45 25.18
N VAL A 137 -2.77 3.15 25.49
CA VAL A 137 -2.66 2.09 24.48
C VAL A 137 -3.78 2.20 23.45
N PHE A 138 -5.02 2.46 23.88
CA PHE A 138 -6.14 2.64 22.96
C PHE A 138 -5.92 3.84 22.02
N ILE A 139 -5.49 4.99 22.54
CA ILE A 139 -5.17 6.18 21.73
C ILE A 139 -4.03 5.87 20.75
N LEU A 140 -3.02 5.12 21.18
CA LEU A 140 -1.91 4.71 20.32
C LEU A 140 -2.40 3.83 19.16
N VAL A 141 -3.25 2.85 19.45
CA VAL A 141 -3.85 1.97 18.46
C VAL A 141 -4.65 2.76 17.44
N VAL A 142 -5.52 3.67 17.88
CA VAL A 142 -6.30 4.57 16.99
C VAL A 142 -5.38 5.40 16.09
N THR A 143 -4.30 5.95 16.67
CA THR A 143 -3.31 6.75 15.94
C THR A 143 -2.59 5.93 14.85
N ILE A 144 -2.26 4.67 15.16
CA ILE A 144 -1.64 3.74 14.22
C ILE A 144 -2.64 3.37 13.10
N PHE A 145 -3.88 3.03 13.44
CA PHE A 145 -4.92 2.73 12.44
C PHE A 145 -5.19 3.90 11.50
N TYR A 146 -5.27 5.11 12.04
CA TYR A 146 -5.36 6.34 11.24
C TYR A 146 -4.16 6.49 10.29
N GLY A 147 -2.96 6.14 10.75
CA GLY A 147 -1.75 6.17 9.95
C GLY A 147 -1.62 5.07 8.90
N LEU A 148 -2.19 3.88 9.12
CA LEU A 148 -2.03 2.69 8.29
C LEU A 148 -3.08 2.54 7.18
N PHE A 149 -4.13 3.35 7.17
CA PHE A 149 -5.19 3.22 6.17
C PHE A 149 -4.67 3.43 4.74
N PRO A 150 -4.84 2.46 3.82
CA PRO A 150 -4.28 2.54 2.48
C PRO A 150 -4.95 3.63 1.63
N ARG A 151 -4.20 4.23 0.71
CA ARG A 151 -4.69 5.35 -0.13
C ARG A 151 -5.88 4.89 -0.97
N ALA A 152 -6.78 5.81 -1.31
CA ALA A 152 -7.89 5.50 -2.21
C ALA A 152 -7.38 4.98 -3.57
N LEU A 153 -6.26 5.57 -4.05
CA LEU A 153 -5.58 5.14 -5.27
C LEU A 153 -5.04 3.71 -5.18
N GLU A 154 -4.30 3.37 -4.12
CA GLU A 154 -3.76 2.02 -3.88
C GLU A 154 -4.86 0.96 -3.72
N ARG A 155 -6.06 1.37 -3.26
CA ARG A 155 -7.24 0.51 -3.20
C ARG A 155 -7.94 0.34 -4.56
N GLY A 156 -7.82 1.33 -5.44
CA GLY A 156 -8.47 1.34 -6.76
C GLY A 156 -7.62 0.70 -7.86
N LEU A 157 -6.30 0.82 -7.75
CA LEU A 157 -5.30 0.36 -8.70
C LEU A 157 -4.20 -0.40 -7.96
N LYS A 158 -4.10 -1.71 -8.20
CA LYS A 158 -3.04 -2.55 -7.66
C LYS A 158 -2.22 -3.17 -8.78
N PHE A 159 -0.93 -3.34 -8.53
CA PHE A 159 -0.01 -4.02 -9.43
C PHE A 159 0.45 -5.30 -8.77
N GLU A 160 0.24 -6.42 -9.45
CA GLU A 160 0.56 -7.77 -9.01
C GLU A 160 1.44 -8.44 -10.06
N ASN A 161 2.17 -9.50 -9.67
CA ASN A 161 2.97 -10.33 -10.56
C ASN A 161 3.83 -9.55 -11.59
N THR A 162 4.53 -8.52 -11.14
CA THR A 162 5.43 -7.77 -12.02
C THR A 162 6.63 -8.63 -12.35
N SER A 163 6.91 -8.82 -13.63
CA SER A 163 8.08 -9.53 -14.12
C SER A 163 8.81 -8.65 -15.13
N THR A 164 10.00 -8.18 -14.78
CA THR A 164 10.81 -7.34 -15.67
C THR A 164 11.36 -8.18 -16.83
N THR A 165 11.66 -9.46 -16.57
CA THR A 165 12.19 -10.40 -17.58
C THR A 165 11.17 -10.72 -18.68
N LYS A 166 9.88 -10.79 -18.32
CA LYS A 166 8.78 -11.01 -19.28
C LYS A 166 8.18 -9.71 -19.81
N ASP A 167 8.68 -8.55 -19.37
CA ASP A 167 8.11 -7.23 -19.62
C ASP A 167 6.60 -7.21 -19.37
N SER A 168 6.12 -7.85 -18.29
CA SER A 168 4.69 -8.04 -18.02
C SER A 168 4.31 -7.65 -16.60
N VAL A 169 3.17 -6.99 -16.43
CA VAL A 169 2.58 -6.65 -15.12
C VAL A 169 1.09 -6.94 -15.11
N ASP A 170 0.59 -7.52 -14.02
CA ASP A 170 -0.83 -7.73 -13.81
C ASP A 170 -1.39 -6.51 -13.06
N VAL A 171 -2.29 -5.75 -13.70
CA VAL A 171 -2.93 -4.58 -13.11
C VAL A 171 -4.34 -4.95 -12.69
N VAL A 172 -4.64 -4.82 -11.40
CA VAL A 172 -5.97 -5.03 -10.85
C VAL A 172 -6.66 -3.68 -10.70
N ILE A 173 -7.73 -3.49 -11.49
CA ILE A 173 -8.48 -2.23 -11.54
C ILE A 173 -9.88 -2.45 -11.00
N LYS A 174 -10.19 -1.80 -9.87
CA LYS A 174 -11.47 -1.96 -9.18
C LYS A 174 -12.63 -1.27 -9.91
N ASN A 175 -12.38 -0.10 -10.51
CA ASN A 175 -13.40 0.65 -11.24
C ASN A 175 -13.62 0.06 -12.65
N ARG A 176 -14.84 -0.38 -12.95
CA ARG A 176 -15.18 -1.05 -14.22
C ARG A 176 -15.02 -0.11 -15.42
N ASP A 177 -15.47 1.13 -15.30
CA ASP A 177 -15.44 2.10 -16.41
C ASP A 177 -14.00 2.52 -16.73
N TYR A 178 -13.20 2.74 -15.68
CA TYR A 178 -11.77 3.01 -15.86
C TYR A 178 -11.06 1.83 -16.52
N ARG A 179 -11.38 0.60 -16.09
CA ARG A 179 -10.81 -0.64 -16.63
C ARG A 179 -11.10 -0.78 -18.12
N GLN A 180 -12.33 -0.53 -18.55
CA GLN A 180 -12.69 -0.60 -19.97
C GLN A 180 -11.88 0.39 -20.81
N ARG A 181 -11.75 1.65 -20.36
CA ARG A 181 -10.94 2.66 -21.04
C ARG A 181 -9.46 2.30 -21.07
N PHE A 182 -8.96 1.75 -19.97
CA PHE A 182 -7.59 1.26 -19.87
C PHE A 182 -7.33 0.12 -20.87
N ILE A 183 -8.23 -0.85 -20.97
CA ILE A 183 -8.14 -1.95 -21.95
C ILE A 183 -8.22 -1.41 -23.38
N GLN A 184 -9.17 -0.50 -23.67
CA GLN A 184 -9.33 0.08 -25.00
C GLN A 184 -8.07 0.82 -25.47
N MET A 185 -7.46 1.61 -24.59
CA MET A 185 -6.24 2.36 -24.88
C MET A 185 -5.02 1.45 -25.10
N ASN A 186 -5.00 0.30 -24.43
CA ASN A 186 -3.89 -0.65 -24.48
C ASN A 186 -4.25 -1.94 -25.22
N ALA A 187 -5.24 -1.93 -26.11
CA ALA A 187 -5.81 -3.15 -26.69
C ALA A 187 -4.77 -4.03 -27.42
N MET A 188 -3.70 -3.44 -27.95
CA MET A 188 -2.61 -4.17 -28.60
C MET A 188 -1.66 -4.90 -27.63
N PHE A 189 -1.69 -4.55 -26.33
CA PHE A 189 -0.74 -5.05 -25.32
C PHE A 189 -1.42 -5.57 -24.05
N ALA A 190 -2.75 -5.53 -23.98
CA ALA A 190 -3.53 -5.92 -22.82
C ALA A 190 -4.19 -7.28 -23.06
N GLU A 191 -3.86 -8.24 -22.19
CA GLU A 191 -4.49 -9.55 -22.15
C GLU A 191 -5.39 -9.63 -20.90
N PRO A 192 -6.70 -9.87 -21.06
CA PRO A 192 -7.56 -10.12 -19.91
C PRO A 192 -7.18 -11.46 -19.27
N VAL A 193 -6.90 -11.46 -17.96
CA VAL A 193 -6.58 -12.66 -17.21
C VAL A 193 -7.79 -13.02 -16.34
N SER A 194 -8.27 -14.27 -16.43
CA SER A 194 -9.32 -14.75 -15.53
C SER A 194 -8.80 -14.80 -14.09
N ASP A 195 -9.64 -14.36 -13.16
CA ASP A 195 -9.40 -14.61 -11.73
C ASP A 195 -9.74 -16.08 -11.48
N ASP A 196 -8.74 -16.96 -11.55
CA ASP A 196 -8.83 -18.37 -11.15
C ASP A 196 -8.93 -18.53 -9.62
#